data_AF-A0A0M9E974-F1
#
_entry.id   AF-A0A0M9E974-F1
#
_cell.length_a   1.000
_cell.length_b   1.000
_cell.length_c   1.000
_cell.angle_alpha   90.00
_cell.angle_beta   90.00
_cell.angle_gamma   90.00
#
_symmetry.space_group_name_H-M   'P 1'
#
loop_
_entity.id
_entity.type
_entity.pdbx_description
1 polymer ?
#
loop_
_entity_poly.entity_id
_entity_poly.type
_entity_poly.pdbx_seq_one_letter_code
_entity_poly.pdbx_strand_id
1 'polypeptide(L)'
;AINMKLFEDAYEAAAYTLPNNNILNIISKATKKRYKPLVLEMFQTQKKIRFRYDEPGLSFLYMNGVLDVEKDHAGKSYAKFFSPFVQNKLFNYFAYELFDYVGKLHDPFDEMEDAITDKVINIINIIKRYRSYLLKNKKWIFEKAPRRTDMRVYEAVFHFNLYKDPDTGVIVMPIFVETGE
;
A
#
# COMPACT_ATOMS: atom_id res chain seq x y z
N ALA A 1 22.74 24.93 -14.78
CA ALA A 1 21.48 25.28 -14.09
C ALA A 1 20.79 23.98 -13.72
N ILE A 2 20.28 23.86 -12.49
CA ILE A 2 19.46 22.71 -12.10
C ILE A 2 18.10 22.88 -12.79
N ASN A 3 17.72 21.94 -13.64
CA ASN A 3 16.42 21.91 -14.32
C ASN A 3 15.63 20.66 -13.89
N MET A 4 14.32 20.61 -14.20
CA MET A 4 13.46 19.52 -13.74
C MET A 4 13.93 18.15 -14.25
N LYS A 5 14.43 18.09 -15.48
CA LYS A 5 14.98 16.86 -16.06
C LYS A 5 16.17 16.32 -15.24
N LEU A 6 17.11 17.18 -14.86
CA LEU A 6 18.25 16.79 -14.01
C LEU A 6 17.78 16.32 -12.62
N PHE A 7 16.71 16.91 -12.08
CA PHE A 7 16.11 16.46 -10.83
C PHE A 7 15.48 15.07 -10.97
N GLU A 8 14.71 14.83 -12.03
CA GLU A 8 14.08 13.54 -12.32
C GLU A 8 15.14 12.45 -12.53
N ASP A 9 16.18 12.72 -13.34
CA ASP A 9 17.29 11.80 -13.58
C ASP A 9 18.03 11.46 -12.28
N ALA A 10 18.30 12.46 -11.43
CA ALA A 10 18.96 12.25 -10.13
C ALA A 10 18.06 11.49 -9.15
N TYR A 11 16.75 11.75 -9.16
CA TYR A 11 15.79 11.06 -8.31
C TYR A 11 15.63 9.60 -8.73
N GLU A 12 15.53 9.32 -10.03
CA GLU A 12 15.48 7.96 -10.59
C GLU A 12 16.74 7.18 -10.18
N ALA A 13 17.91 7.79 -10.39
CA ALA A 13 19.18 7.18 -10.03
C ALA A 13 19.25 6.90 -8.52
N ALA A 14 18.88 7.87 -7.67
CA ALA A 14 18.86 7.69 -6.22
C ALA A 14 17.82 6.67 -5.74
N ALA A 15 16.73 6.51 -6.49
CA ALA A 15 15.66 5.60 -6.17
C ALA A 15 16.03 4.15 -6.52
N TYR A 16 16.54 3.88 -7.72
CA TYR A 16 16.59 2.53 -8.26
C TYR A 16 18.02 2.02 -8.51
N THR A 17 18.95 2.91 -8.80
CA THR A 17 20.22 2.55 -9.41
C THR A 17 21.41 2.74 -8.47
N LEU A 18 21.36 3.74 -7.61
CA LEU A 18 22.45 4.10 -6.71
C LEU A 18 22.36 3.33 -5.39
N PRO A 19 23.48 2.74 -4.91
CA PRO A 19 23.52 2.09 -3.62
C PRO A 19 23.32 3.11 -2.51
N ASN A 20 22.17 3.07 -1.85
CA ASN A 20 21.85 3.93 -0.72
C ASN A 20 21.77 3.11 0.57
N ASN A 21 22.94 2.92 1.21
CA ASN A 21 23.05 2.17 2.46
C ASN A 21 22.16 2.73 3.58
N ASN A 22 21.90 4.03 3.57
CA ASN A 22 21.02 4.65 4.55
C ASN A 22 19.57 4.16 4.37
N ILE A 23 19.07 4.11 3.14
CA ILE A 23 17.73 3.58 2.85
C ILE A 23 17.62 2.09 3.16
N LEU A 24 18.63 1.30 2.80
CA LEU A 24 18.64 -0.13 3.15
C LEU A 24 18.59 -0.34 4.67
N ASN A 25 19.31 0.47 5.42
CA ASN A 25 19.24 0.46 6.88
C ASN A 25 17.84 0.86 7.37
N ILE A 26 17.27 1.97 6.89
CA ILE A 26 15.90 2.41 7.23
C ILE A 26 14.88 1.29 6.98
N ILE A 27 14.91 0.67 5.80
CA ILE A 27 14.05 -0.47 5.45
C ILE A 27 14.24 -1.60 6.47
N SER A 28 15.49 -2.01 6.74
CA SER A 28 15.77 -3.10 7.70
C SER A 28 15.27 -2.83 9.12
N LYS A 29 15.14 -1.56 9.54
CA LYS A 29 14.60 -1.20 10.86
C LYS A 29 13.08 -1.18 10.84
N ALA A 30 12.47 -0.66 9.78
CA ALA A 30 11.03 -0.57 9.60
C ALA A 30 10.37 -1.94 9.39
N THR A 31 11.07 -2.89 8.75
CA THR A 31 10.52 -4.21 8.40
C THR A 31 10.64 -5.25 9.50
N LYS A 32 11.28 -4.91 10.63
CA LYS A 32 11.32 -5.81 11.80
C LYS A 32 9.90 -6.15 12.24
N LYS A 33 9.65 -7.45 12.51
CA LYS A 33 8.34 -7.99 12.91
C LYS A 33 7.63 -7.18 13.99
N ARG A 34 8.39 -6.59 14.94
CA ARG A 34 7.86 -5.75 16.03
C ARG A 34 7.30 -4.41 15.57
N TYR A 35 7.88 -3.79 14.54
CA TYR A 35 7.54 -2.41 14.12
C TYR A 35 6.76 -2.37 12.81
N LYS A 36 6.82 -3.43 12.00
CA LYS A 36 6.11 -3.54 10.73
C LYS A 36 4.62 -3.20 10.82
N PRO A 37 3.84 -3.67 11.82
CA PRO A 37 2.42 -3.31 11.92
C PRO A 37 2.17 -1.81 12.04
N LEU A 38 2.99 -1.12 12.85
CA LEU A 38 2.89 0.33 13.05
C LEU A 38 3.22 1.09 11.76
N VAL A 39 4.24 0.65 11.02
CA VAL A 39 4.61 1.26 9.73
C VAL A 39 3.52 1.04 8.68
N LEU A 40 2.87 -0.13 8.66
CA LEU A 40 1.73 -0.41 7.78
C LEU A 40 0.49 0.43 8.13
N GLU A 41 0.22 0.63 9.42
CA GLU A 41 -0.86 1.53 9.88
C GLU A 41 -0.64 2.96 9.38
N MET A 42 0.61 3.43 9.31
CA MET A 42 0.94 4.78 8.82
C MET A 42 0.65 5.01 7.33
N PHE A 43 0.50 3.95 6.52
CA PHE A 43 0.06 4.09 5.13
C PHE A 43 -1.46 4.32 5.02
N GLN A 44 -2.22 4.12 6.10
CA GLN A 44 -3.66 4.37 6.10
C GLN A 44 -3.94 5.88 6.22
N THR A 45 -4.52 6.47 5.18
CA THR A 45 -4.74 7.93 5.07
C THR A 45 -5.83 8.48 6.00
N GLN A 46 -6.64 7.61 6.60
CA GLN A 46 -7.83 8.01 7.37
C GLN A 46 -7.50 8.42 8.82
N LYS A 47 -6.34 8.05 9.36
CA LYS A 47 -6.03 8.24 10.78
C LYS A 47 -4.58 8.65 11.01
N LYS A 48 -4.38 9.88 11.48
CA LYS A 48 -3.06 10.35 11.91
C LYS A 48 -2.69 9.70 13.25
N ILE A 49 -1.52 9.07 13.30
CA ILE A 49 -1.00 8.46 14.53
C ILE A 49 -0.41 9.57 15.41
N ARG A 50 -0.92 9.72 16.63
CA ARG A 50 -0.40 10.71 17.58
C ARG A 50 1.01 10.31 18.00
N PHE A 51 1.97 11.21 17.83
CA PHE A 51 3.35 10.91 18.21
C PHE A 51 3.53 11.01 19.73
N ARG A 52 4.16 9.98 20.30
CA ARG A 52 4.44 9.83 21.73
C ARG A 52 5.84 9.24 21.89
N TYR A 53 6.72 10.02 22.50
CA TYR A 53 8.12 9.62 22.67
C TYR A 53 8.31 8.54 23.73
N ASP A 54 7.34 8.39 24.63
CA ASP A 54 7.28 7.30 25.61
C ASP A 54 6.81 5.98 25.00
N GLU A 55 6.32 5.98 23.75
CA GLU A 55 5.96 4.77 23.03
C GLU A 55 7.20 4.19 22.32
N PRO A 56 7.68 2.99 22.71
CA PRO A 56 8.95 2.46 22.21
C PRO A 56 9.01 2.24 20.70
N GLY A 57 7.87 1.93 20.05
CA GLY A 57 7.80 1.75 18.60
C GLY A 57 8.05 3.04 17.83
N LEU A 58 7.27 4.09 18.14
CA LEU A 58 7.36 5.42 17.56
C LEU A 58 8.72 6.05 17.81
N SER A 59 9.25 5.95 19.03
CA SER A 59 10.58 6.48 19.36
C SER A 59 11.70 5.76 18.62
N PHE A 60 11.63 4.43 18.52
CA PHE A 60 12.60 3.66 17.75
C PHE A 60 12.59 4.06 16.27
N LEU A 61 11.41 4.14 15.67
CA LEU A 61 11.27 4.48 14.26
C LEU A 61 11.67 5.94 13.96
N TYR A 62 11.36 6.87 14.85
CA TYR A 62 11.83 8.25 14.80
C TYR A 62 13.37 8.33 14.85
N MET A 63 13.99 7.65 15.81
CA MET A 63 15.45 7.66 15.97
C MET A 63 16.23 7.04 14.82
N ASN A 64 15.59 6.14 14.06
CA ASN A 64 16.20 5.48 12.92
C ASN A 64 15.86 6.17 11.58
N GLY A 65 15.27 7.38 11.59
CA GLY A 65 14.98 8.15 10.38
C GLY A 65 13.85 7.57 9.52
N VAL A 66 13.01 6.70 10.10
CA VAL A 66 11.80 6.20 9.45
C VAL A 66 10.70 7.25 9.56
N LEU A 67 10.58 7.86 10.75
CA LEU A 67 9.53 8.83 11.08
C LEU A 67 10.11 10.20 11.38
N ASP A 68 9.26 11.20 11.22
CA ASP A 68 9.43 12.55 11.71
C ASP A 68 8.11 13.01 12.36
N VAL A 69 8.13 14.16 13.02
CA VAL A 69 6.99 14.72 13.73
C VAL A 69 6.45 15.92 12.98
N GLU A 70 5.16 15.91 12.70
CA GLU A 70 4.42 17.09 12.28
C GLU A 70 3.53 17.61 13.40
N LYS A 71 3.30 18.92 13.43
CA LYS A 71 2.34 19.53 14.33
C LYS A 71 1.13 19.97 13.55
N ASP A 72 -0.03 19.66 14.07
CA ASP A 72 -1.29 20.21 13.57
C ASP A 72 -1.48 21.65 14.04
N HIS A 73 -2.46 22.37 13.47
CA HIS A 73 -2.81 23.75 13.83
C HIS A 73 -3.14 23.91 15.32
N ALA A 74 -3.62 22.84 15.97
CA ALA A 74 -3.87 22.80 17.42
C ALA A 74 -2.62 22.49 18.28
N GLY A 75 -1.43 22.43 17.70
CA GLY A 75 -0.16 22.16 18.39
C GLY A 75 0.05 20.69 18.79
N LYS A 76 -0.83 19.77 18.36
CA LYS A 76 -0.70 18.33 18.60
C LYS A 76 0.32 17.71 17.66
N SER A 77 1.21 16.89 18.21
CA SER A 77 2.24 16.18 17.46
C SER A 77 1.72 14.86 16.87
N TYR A 78 1.94 14.66 15.58
CA TYR A 78 1.59 13.45 14.83
C TYR A 78 2.83 12.88 14.15
N ALA A 79 2.85 11.56 14.01
CA ALA A 79 3.89 10.86 13.27
C ALA A 79 3.63 11.02 11.77
N LYS A 80 4.66 11.38 11.03
CA LYS A 80 4.71 11.33 9.57
C LYS A 80 5.95 10.55 9.14
N PHE A 81 6.00 10.10 7.89
CA PHE A 81 7.24 9.60 7.33
C PHE A 81 8.29 10.70 7.30
N PHE A 82 9.56 10.32 7.49
CA PHE A 82 10.67 11.28 7.52
C PHE A 82 10.74 12.12 6.23
N SER A 83 10.45 11.50 5.09
CA SER A 83 10.31 12.18 3.81
C SER A 83 9.42 11.39 2.83
N PRO A 84 8.89 12.05 1.78
CA PRO A 84 8.18 11.36 0.70
C PRO A 84 9.04 10.27 0.05
N PHE A 85 10.37 10.48 -0.01
CA PHE A 85 11.31 9.49 -0.53
C PHE A 85 11.36 8.23 0.33
N VAL A 86 11.45 8.39 1.67
CA VAL A 86 11.43 7.26 2.62
C VAL A 86 10.09 6.53 2.55
N GLN A 87 8.98 7.26 2.49
CA GLN A 87 7.64 6.70 2.33
C GLN A 87 7.54 5.84 1.06
N ASN A 88 7.97 6.37 -0.09
CA ASN A 88 7.95 5.65 -1.36
C ASN A 88 8.81 4.38 -1.32
N LYS A 89 9.98 4.43 -0.69
CA LYS A 89 10.87 3.24 -0.56
C LYS A 89 10.25 2.14 0.29
N LEU A 90 9.65 2.51 1.41
CA LEU A 90 8.95 1.56 2.28
C LEU A 90 7.70 0.99 1.60
N PHE A 91 6.93 1.83 0.91
CA PHE A 91 5.77 1.39 0.15
C PHE A 91 6.16 0.35 -0.88
N ASN A 92 7.16 0.62 -1.73
CA ASN A 92 7.62 -0.33 -2.75
C ASN A 92 8.11 -1.65 -2.12
N TYR A 93 8.87 -1.58 -1.02
CA TYR A 93 9.30 -2.77 -0.31
C TYR A 93 8.11 -3.61 0.19
N PHE A 94 7.14 -2.98 0.88
CA PHE A 94 5.97 -3.68 1.39
C PHE A 94 5.02 -4.13 0.28
N ALA A 95 4.96 -3.43 -0.85
CA ALA A 95 4.22 -3.88 -2.02
C ALA A 95 4.80 -5.21 -2.51
N TYR A 96 6.11 -5.31 -2.72
CA TYR A 96 6.72 -6.59 -3.09
C TYR A 96 6.50 -7.69 -2.05
N GLU A 97 6.55 -7.38 -0.76
CA GLU A 97 6.38 -8.35 0.32
C GLU A 97 4.91 -8.80 0.52
N LEU A 98 3.95 -7.89 0.42
CA LEU A 98 2.51 -8.19 0.56
C LEU A 98 1.96 -8.86 -0.70
N PHE A 99 2.54 -8.52 -1.85
CA PHE A 99 2.23 -9.11 -3.12
C PHE A 99 3.35 -10.07 -3.56
N ASP A 100 3.85 -10.91 -2.65
CA ASP A 100 4.93 -11.92 -2.79
C ASP A 100 4.84 -12.82 -4.05
N TYR A 101 3.77 -12.67 -4.82
CA TYR A 101 3.56 -13.22 -6.14
C TYR A 101 2.81 -12.23 -7.06
N VAL A 102 3.38 -11.07 -7.42
CA VAL A 102 2.94 -10.36 -8.63
C VAL A 102 3.59 -10.99 -9.86
N GLY A 103 3.30 -12.27 -10.08
CA GLY A 103 3.17 -12.75 -11.44
C GLY A 103 1.98 -12.03 -12.06
N LYS A 104 2.19 -10.82 -12.60
CA LYS A 104 1.18 -10.03 -13.31
C LYS A 104 -0.13 -9.85 -12.51
N LEU A 105 -0.11 -9.05 -11.44
CA LEU A 105 -1.21 -8.10 -11.26
C LEU A 105 -1.16 -7.28 -12.54
N HIS A 106 -2.28 -7.19 -13.23
CA HIS A 106 -2.37 -6.56 -14.55
C HIS A 106 -1.54 -5.27 -14.58
N ASP A 107 -0.81 -5.09 -15.69
CA ASP A 107 0.01 -3.91 -15.93
C ASP A 107 -0.80 -2.67 -15.49
N PRO A 108 -0.24 -1.71 -14.72
CA PRO A 108 -0.93 -0.46 -14.42
C PRO A 108 -1.40 0.30 -15.68
N PHE A 109 -0.95 -0.12 -16.87
CA PHE A 109 -1.41 0.32 -18.19
C PHE A 109 -2.34 -0.67 -18.93
N ASP A 110 -2.89 -1.68 -18.26
CA ASP A 110 -3.86 -2.59 -18.88
C ASP A 110 -5.16 -1.81 -19.12
N GLU A 111 -5.45 -1.55 -20.39
CA GLU A 111 -6.58 -0.75 -20.83
C GLU A 111 -7.89 -1.32 -20.25
N MET A 112 -8.49 -0.58 -19.32
CA MET A 112 -9.77 -0.94 -18.67
C MET A 112 -10.99 -0.48 -19.48
N GLU A 113 -10.79 -0.05 -20.73
CA GLU A 113 -11.84 0.53 -21.58
C GLU A 113 -13.04 -0.42 -21.81
N ASP A 114 -12.83 -1.73 -21.74
CA ASP A 114 -13.90 -2.74 -21.86
C ASP A 114 -14.79 -2.82 -20.60
N ALA A 115 -14.28 -2.36 -19.46
CA ALA A 115 -14.93 -2.45 -18.16
C ALA A 115 -15.40 -1.08 -17.67
N ILE A 116 -14.63 -0.02 -17.93
CA ILE A 116 -14.81 1.31 -17.41
C ILE A 116 -14.38 2.32 -18.47
N THR A 117 -15.31 3.20 -18.82
CA THR A 117 -15.06 4.37 -19.65
C THR A 117 -15.49 5.62 -18.89
N ASP A 118 -15.18 6.80 -19.42
CA ASP A 118 -15.58 8.08 -18.81
C ASP A 118 -17.09 8.20 -18.56
N LYS A 119 -17.89 7.48 -19.36
CA LYS A 119 -19.35 7.59 -19.40
C LYS A 119 -20.09 6.34 -18.93
N VAL A 120 -19.45 5.17 -18.92
CA VAL A 120 -20.13 3.88 -18.69
C VAL A 120 -19.27 2.94 -17.85
N ILE A 121 -19.91 2.30 -16.87
CA ILE A 121 -19.35 1.20 -16.09
C ILE A 121 -20.01 -0.11 -16.55
N ASN A 122 -19.23 -1.04 -17.07
CA ASN A 122 -19.68 -2.35 -17.50
C ASN A 122 -19.44 -3.40 -16.42
N ILE A 123 -20.43 -3.54 -15.54
CA ILE A 123 -20.42 -4.46 -14.38
C ILE A 123 -20.14 -5.91 -14.81
N ILE A 124 -20.67 -6.35 -15.96
CA ILE A 124 -20.48 -7.72 -16.45
C ILE A 124 -19.00 -8.00 -16.73
N ASN A 125 -18.31 -7.06 -17.38
CA ASN A 125 -16.89 -7.22 -17.69
C ASN A 125 -16.01 -7.09 -16.44
N ILE A 126 -16.38 -6.24 -15.49
CA ILE A 126 -15.73 -6.18 -14.17
C ILE A 126 -15.82 -7.54 -13.46
N ILE A 127 -17.01 -8.15 -13.41
CA ILE A 127 -17.21 -9.47 -12.78
C ILE A 127 -16.41 -10.56 -13.52
N LYS A 128 -16.34 -10.52 -14.86
CA LYS A 128 -15.53 -11.48 -15.63
C LYS A 128 -14.03 -11.35 -15.34
N ARG A 129 -13.51 -10.12 -15.32
CA ARG A 129 -12.11 -9.84 -14.97
C ARG A 129 -11.80 -10.30 -13.55
N TYR A 130 -12.71 -10.02 -12.60
CA TYR A 130 -12.59 -10.49 -11.23
C TYR A 130 -12.56 -12.02 -11.12
N ARG A 131 -13.49 -12.71 -11.80
CA ARG A 131 -13.51 -14.17 -11.83
C ARG A 131 -12.19 -14.73 -12.36
N SER A 132 -11.66 -14.16 -13.44
CA SER A 132 -10.38 -14.54 -14.01
C SER A 132 -9.21 -14.33 -13.04
N TYR A 133 -9.20 -13.21 -12.32
CA TYR A 133 -8.21 -12.90 -11.29
C TYR A 133 -8.28 -13.91 -10.12
N LEU A 134 -9.46 -14.18 -9.59
CA LEU A 134 -9.67 -15.14 -8.52
C LEU A 134 -9.23 -16.55 -8.91
N LEU A 135 -9.51 -16.97 -10.14
CA LEU A 135 -9.11 -18.29 -10.63
C LEU A 135 -7.58 -18.42 -10.70
N LYS A 136 -6.88 -17.38 -11.18
CA LYS A 136 -5.42 -17.35 -11.26
C LYS A 136 -4.76 -17.34 -9.89
N ASN A 137 -5.35 -16.62 -8.93
CA ASN A 137 -4.77 -16.35 -7.62
C ASN A 137 -5.39 -17.16 -6.47
N LYS A 138 -6.20 -18.17 -6.82
CA LYS A 138 -6.99 -18.99 -5.90
C LYS A 138 -6.17 -19.57 -4.74
N LYS A 139 -4.93 -19.99 -5.00
CA LYS A 139 -4.10 -20.68 -3.99
C LYS A 139 -3.78 -19.80 -2.79
N TRP A 140 -3.33 -18.57 -3.00
CA TRP A 140 -2.91 -17.68 -1.90
C TRP A 140 -4.07 -16.84 -1.35
N ILE A 141 -5.03 -16.44 -2.20
CA ILE A 141 -6.21 -15.64 -1.77
C ILE A 141 -7.07 -16.42 -0.75
N PHE A 142 -7.23 -17.73 -0.94
CA PHE A 142 -8.10 -18.55 -0.08
C PHE A 142 -7.35 -19.34 0.99
N GLU A 143 -6.05 -19.09 1.17
CA GLU A 143 -5.22 -19.84 2.13
C GLU A 143 -5.62 -19.53 3.59
N LYS A 144 -5.98 -18.28 3.87
CA LYS A 144 -6.38 -17.80 5.21
C LYS A 144 -7.86 -17.39 5.31
N ALA A 145 -8.65 -17.62 4.27
CA ALA A 145 -10.04 -17.18 4.26
C ALA A 145 -10.88 -18.02 5.26
N PRO A 146 -11.69 -17.40 6.13
CA PRO A 146 -12.53 -18.11 7.08
C PRO A 146 -13.53 -18.99 6.32
N ARG A 147 -13.66 -20.24 6.77
CA ARG A 147 -14.51 -21.25 6.14
C ARG A 147 -15.73 -21.52 7.00
N ARG A 148 -16.86 -21.70 6.34
CA ARG A 148 -18.10 -22.19 6.93
C ARG A 148 -17.93 -23.66 7.34
N THR A 149 -18.87 -24.15 8.15
CA THR A 149 -18.95 -25.56 8.58
C THR A 149 -19.01 -26.57 7.43
N ASP A 150 -19.47 -26.15 6.24
CA ASP A 150 -19.48 -26.93 5.00
C ASP A 150 -18.17 -26.84 4.19
N MET A 151 -17.10 -26.30 4.79
CA MET A 151 -15.77 -26.08 4.20
C MET A 151 -15.74 -25.09 3.03
N ARG A 152 -16.86 -24.40 2.72
CA ARG A 152 -16.88 -23.32 1.73
C ARG A 152 -16.45 -22.00 2.35
N VAL A 153 -15.83 -21.14 1.55
CA VAL A 153 -15.41 -19.81 1.99
C VAL A 153 -16.63 -18.90 2.17
N TYR A 154 -16.66 -18.07 3.20
CA TYR A 154 -17.72 -17.07 3.39
C TYR A 154 -17.73 -16.04 2.24
N GLU A 155 -18.92 -15.74 1.70
CA GLU A 155 -19.10 -14.77 0.61
C GLU A 155 -18.80 -13.33 1.06
N ALA A 156 -19.01 -13.02 2.35
CA ALA A 156 -18.89 -11.68 2.94
C ALA A 156 -17.44 -11.22 3.26
N VAL A 157 -16.42 -12.05 3.02
CA VAL A 157 -15.01 -11.73 3.35
C VAL A 157 -14.41 -10.70 2.37
N PHE A 158 -15.05 -10.50 1.22
CA PHE A 158 -14.49 -9.69 0.12
C PHE A 158 -15.46 -8.56 -0.25
N HIS A 159 -15.16 -7.34 0.21
CA HIS A 159 -15.80 -6.13 -0.29
C HIS A 159 -14.85 -5.42 -1.27
N PHE A 160 -15.40 -4.87 -2.36
CA PHE A 160 -14.66 -4.00 -3.27
C PHE A 160 -15.26 -2.61 -3.19
N ASN A 161 -14.41 -1.61 -2.97
CA ASN A 161 -14.78 -0.24 -3.23
C ASN A 161 -14.21 0.15 -4.60
N LEU A 162 -15.10 0.55 -5.51
CA LEU A 162 -14.73 1.19 -6.77
C LEU A 162 -14.59 2.68 -6.50
N TYR A 163 -13.38 3.21 -6.63
CA TYR A 163 -13.14 4.65 -6.51
C TYR A 163 -12.82 5.21 -7.89
N LYS A 164 -13.54 6.26 -8.30
CA LYS A 164 -13.18 7.05 -9.48
C LYS A 164 -12.25 8.17 -9.05
N ASP A 165 -10.98 8.07 -9.44
CA ASP A 165 -9.99 9.13 -9.28
C ASP A 165 -10.07 10.07 -10.52
N PRO A 166 -10.16 11.40 -10.33
CA PRO A 166 -10.26 12.36 -11.44
C PRO A 166 -9.03 12.39 -12.36
N ASP A 167 -7.85 12.01 -11.86
CA ASP A 167 -6.58 12.16 -12.55
C ASP A 167 -6.04 10.84 -13.11
N THR A 168 -6.48 9.69 -12.57
CA THR A 168 -5.93 8.36 -12.91
C THR A 168 -6.96 7.31 -13.34
N GLY A 169 -8.26 7.64 -13.36
CA GLY A 169 -9.33 6.71 -13.75
C GLY A 169 -9.89 5.90 -12.58
N VAL A 170 -10.49 4.73 -12.84
CA VAL A 170 -11.09 3.93 -11.75
C VAL A 170 -10.07 2.97 -11.15
N ILE A 171 -9.88 3.10 -9.84
CA ILE A 171 -9.00 2.27 -9.04
C ILE A 171 -9.86 1.22 -8.33
N VAL A 172 -9.51 -0.06 -8.49
CA VAL A 172 -10.16 -1.19 -7.81
C VAL A 172 -9.27 -1.63 -6.64
N MET A 173 -9.72 -1.40 -5.40
CA MET A 173 -9.03 -1.90 -4.21
C MET A 173 -9.83 -3.05 -3.57
N PRO A 174 -9.24 -4.24 -3.39
CA PRO A 174 -9.82 -5.29 -2.56
C PRO A 174 -9.70 -4.92 -1.08
N ILE A 175 -10.82 -4.95 -0.36
CA ILE A 175 -10.84 -4.82 1.10
C ILE A 175 -11.19 -6.19 1.69
N PHE A 176 -10.27 -6.71 2.49
CA PHE A 176 -10.53 -7.86 3.34
C PHE A 176 -11.29 -7.36 4.56
N VAL A 177 -12.57 -7.72 4.66
CA VAL A 177 -13.35 -7.44 5.86
C VAL A 177 -13.21 -8.64 6.77
N GLU A 178 -12.51 -8.48 7.89
CA GLU A 178 -12.58 -9.45 8.98
C GLU A 178 -14.02 -9.44 9.49
N THR A 179 -14.81 -10.45 9.10
CA THR A 179 -16.10 -10.72 9.74
C THR A 179 -15.80 -11.25 11.13
N GLY A 180 -15.89 -10.37 12.12
CA GLY A 180 -15.72 -10.74 13.53
C GLY A 180 -16.76 -11.75 13.98
N GLU A 181 -16.29 -12.72 14.77
CA GLU A 181 -17.02 -13.25 15.92
C GLU A 181 -16.47 -12.58 17.18
#